data_AF-A0A924THW7-F1
#
_entry.id   AF-A0A924THW7-F1
#
_cell.length_a   1.000
_cell.length_b   1.000
_cell.length_c   1.000
_cell.angle_alpha   90.00
_cell.angle_beta   90.00
_cell.angle_gamma   90.00
#
_symmetry.space_group_name_H-M   'P 1'
#
loop_
_entity.id
_entity.type
_entity.pdbx_description
1 polymer ?
#
loop_
_entity_poly.entity_id
_entity_poly.type
_entity_poly.pdbx_seq_one_letter_code
_entity_poly.pdbx_strand_id
1 'polypeptide(L)'
;MDNSLLDQYSGHYVIGSTDTTSITRLGNHLFAKSAFQKAELFAETPEKFYVKGINVVIEFKKNSNNKVSSFELTLPDAKLVGKKVD
;
A
#
# COMPACT_ATOMS: atom_id res chain seq x y z
N MET A 1 6.35 9.65 -11.22
CA MET A 1 6.24 9.88 -9.76
C MET A 1 7.63 10.17 -9.24
N ASP A 2 7.75 11.03 -8.23
CA ASP A 2 9.03 11.27 -7.57
C ASP A 2 9.48 10.03 -6.80
N ASN A 3 10.73 9.64 -7.04
CA ASN A 3 11.32 8.45 -6.46
C ASN A 3 11.30 8.48 -4.92
N SER A 4 11.64 9.63 -4.33
CA SER A 4 11.63 9.84 -2.88
C SER A 4 10.26 9.74 -2.22
N LEU A 5 9.17 9.85 -3.00
CA LEU A 5 7.81 9.66 -2.49
C LEU A 5 7.49 8.17 -2.33
N LEU A 6 7.87 7.34 -3.31
CA LEU A 6 7.60 5.90 -3.29
C LEU A 6 8.34 5.18 -2.17
N ASP A 7 9.51 5.67 -1.78
CA ASP A 7 10.27 5.13 -0.65
C ASP A 7 9.51 5.25 0.67
N GLN A 8 8.67 6.29 0.83
CA GLN A 8 7.88 6.50 2.05
C GLN A 8 6.80 5.45 2.24
N TYR A 9 6.28 4.91 1.13
CA TYR A 9 5.25 3.88 1.13
C TYR A 9 5.80 2.47 1.36
N SER A 10 7.10 2.26 1.12
CA SER A 10 7.74 0.96 1.35
C SER A 10 7.79 0.61 2.84
N GLY A 11 7.60 -0.67 3.14
CA GLY A 11 7.60 -1.22 4.49
C GLY A 11 6.54 -2.32 4.69
N HIS A 12 6.41 -2.77 5.94
CA HIS A 12 5.46 -3.80 6.36
C HIS A 12 4.22 -3.16 6.99
N TYR A 13 3.08 -3.71 6.62
CA TYR A 13 1.77 -3.27 7.08
C TYR A 13 1.01 -4.46 7.63
N VAL A 14 0.48 -4.32 8.83
CA VAL A 14 -0.37 -5.34 9.44
C VAL A 14 -1.83 -4.97 9.20
N ILE A 15 -2.55 -5.87 8.55
CA ILE A 15 -3.99 -5.82 8.33
C ILE A 15 -4.65 -6.78 9.33
N GLY A 16 -5.58 -6.27 10.14
CA GLY A 16 -6.22 -7.08 11.18
C GLY A 16 -5.22 -7.54 12.25
N SER A 17 -5.36 -8.79 12.70
CA SER A 17 -4.61 -9.32 13.85
C SER A 17 -3.26 -9.95 13.48
N THR A 18 -3.09 -10.42 12.24
CA THR A 18 -1.95 -11.30 11.87
C THR A 18 -1.45 -11.11 10.44
N ASP A 19 -2.23 -10.51 9.54
CA ASP A 19 -1.88 -10.52 8.12
C ASP A 19 -0.89 -9.40 7.81
N THR A 20 0.33 -9.78 7.43
CA THR A 20 1.35 -8.81 7.04
C THR A 20 1.39 -8.67 5.52
N THR A 21 1.22 -7.44 5.05
CA THR A 21 1.44 -7.03 3.65
C THR A 21 2.73 -6.22 3.58
N SER A 22 3.67 -6.67 2.76
CA SER A 22 4.90 -5.93 2.48
C SER A 22 4.73 -5.10 1.21
N ILE A 23 5.04 -3.81 1.30
CA ILE A 23 5.12 -2.90 0.16
C ILE A 23 6.60 -2.73 -0.17
N THR A 24 6.98 -3.10 -1.38
CA THR A 24 8.36 -2.98 -1.87
C THR A 24 8.41 -2.14 -3.12
N ARG A 25 9.39 -1.24 -3.18
CA ARG A 25 9.68 -0.46 -4.37
C ARG A 25 10.65 -1.19 -5.28
N LEU A 26 10.37 -1.18 -6.58
CA LEU A 26 11.29 -1.63 -7.62
C LEU A 26 11.29 -0.59 -8.75
N GLY A 27 12.38 0.16 -8.87
CA GLY A 27 12.45 1.28 -9.83
C GLY A 27 11.42 2.35 -9.52
N ASN A 28 10.49 2.61 -10.44
CA ASN A 28 9.43 3.60 -10.28
C ASN A 28 8.06 2.99 -9.94
N HIS A 29 8.06 1.72 -9.51
CA HIS A 29 6.85 0.93 -9.26
C HIS A 29 6.84 0.44 -7.82
N LEU A 30 5.64 0.28 -7.27
CA LEU A 30 5.42 -0.37 -5.99
C LEU A 30 4.81 -1.75 -6.21
N PHE A 31 5.17 -2.69 -5.35
CA PHE A 31 4.63 -4.03 -5.32
C PHE A 31 4.10 -4.32 -3.93
N ALA A 32 2.85 -4.76 -3.84
CA ALA A 32 2.27 -5.32 -2.64
C ALA A 32 2.44 -6.84 -2.66
N LYS A 33 3.09 -7.38 -1.63
CA LYS A 33 3.19 -8.82 -1.40
C LYS A 33 2.47 -9.17 -0.09
N SER A 34 1.38 -9.92 -0.23
CA SER A 34 0.68 -10.57 0.87
C SER A 34 1.03 -12.06 0.90
N ALA A 35 0.43 -12.82 1.82
CA ALA A 35 0.66 -14.27 1.93
C ALA A 35 0.31 -15.05 0.65
N PHE A 36 -0.70 -14.59 -0.10
CA PHE A 36 -1.27 -15.34 -1.23
C PHE A 36 -0.88 -14.78 -2.60
N GLN A 37 -0.50 -13.51 -2.69
CA GLN A 37 -0.27 -12.86 -3.97
C GLN A 37 0.79 -11.76 -3.91
N LYS A 38 1.47 -11.56 -5.04
CA LYS A 38 2.27 -10.37 -5.32
C LYS A 38 1.59 -9.60 -6.46
N ALA A 39 1.31 -8.33 -6.23
CA ALA A 39 0.65 -7.47 -7.19
C ALA A 39 1.47 -6.19 -7.40
N GLU A 40 1.51 -5.71 -8.63
CA GLU A 40 2.02 -4.38 -8.95
C GLU A 40 0.95 -3.32 -8.63
N LEU A 41 1.37 -2.23 -8.00
CA LEU A 41 0.54 -1.09 -7.66
C LEU A 41 0.75 0.03 -8.67
N PHE A 42 -0.31 0.36 -9.40
CA PHE A 42 -0.33 1.46 -10.36
C PHE A 42 -0.87 2.69 -9.68
N ALA A 43 -0.18 3.82 -9.82
CA ALA A 43 -0.62 5.06 -9.24
C ALA A 43 -1.78 5.70 -10.02
N GLU A 44 -2.80 6.11 -9.29
CA GLU A 44 -3.85 7.02 -9.76
C GLU A 44 -3.56 8.45 -9.28
N THR A 45 -3.09 8.59 -8.04
CA THR A 45 -2.63 9.84 -7.44
C THR A 45 -1.34 9.58 -6.66
N PRO A 46 -0.66 10.61 -6.09
CA PRO A 46 0.51 10.41 -5.24
C PRO A 46 0.30 9.39 -4.11
N GLU A 47 -0.91 9.31 -3.55
CA GLU A 47 -1.24 8.49 -2.38
C GLU A 47 -2.21 7.33 -2.70
N LYS A 48 -2.86 7.35 -3.87
CA LYS A 48 -3.84 6.36 -4.29
C LYS A 48 -3.30 5.48 -5.41
N PHE A 49 -3.38 4.18 -5.20
CA PHE A 49 -2.90 3.15 -6.10
C PHE A 49 -3.99 2.09 -6.36
N TYR A 50 -3.89 1.39 -7.48
CA TYR A 50 -4.78 0.31 -7.86
C TYR A 50 -4.00 -0.87 -8.43
N VAL A 51 -4.60 -2.06 -8.41
CA VAL A 51 -4.03 -3.26 -9.04
C VAL A 51 -4.72 -3.50 -10.38
N LYS A 52 -3.96 -3.72 -11.46
CA LYS A 52 -4.56 -4.06 -12.77
C LYS A 52 -5.19 -5.45 -12.73
N GLY A 53 -6.38 -5.58 -13.31
CA GLY A 53 -7.07 -6.86 -13.47
C GLY A 53 -7.91 -7.32 -12.26
N ILE A 54 -7.87 -6.59 -11.15
CA ILE A 54 -8.74 -6.80 -9.98
C ILE A 54 -9.24 -5.45 -9.46
N ASN A 55 -10.44 -5.40 -8.89
CA ASN A 55 -11.03 -4.16 -8.38
C ASN A 55 -10.55 -3.89 -6.94
N VAL A 56 -9.27 -3.57 -6.81
CA VAL A 56 -8.59 -3.30 -5.53
C VAL A 56 -7.90 -1.94 -5.58
N VAL A 57 -8.14 -1.14 -4.55
CA VAL A 57 -7.54 0.19 -4.37
C VAL A 57 -6.80 0.25 -3.04
N ILE A 58 -5.62 0.84 -3.05
CA ILE A 58 -4.78 1.10 -1.87
C ILE A 58 -4.57 2.60 -1.76
N GLU A 59 -4.93 3.19 -0.63
CA GLU A 59 -4.70 4.61 -0.36
C GLU A 59 -3.82 4.79 0.88
N PHE A 60 -2.64 5.35 0.71
CA PHE A 60 -1.71 5.59 1.80
C PHE A 60 -2.12 6.83 2.59
N LYS A 61 -2.09 6.72 3.93
CA LYS A 61 -2.41 7.81 4.84
C LYS A 61 -1.18 8.20 5.65
N LYS A 62 -1.01 9.52 5.81
CA LYS A 62 0.03 10.11 6.64
C LYS A 62 -0.54 10.51 8.01
N ASN A 63 0.31 10.46 9.03
CA ASN A 63 0.01 11.00 10.35
C ASN A 63 0.26 12.51 10.41
N SER A 64 0.05 13.10 11.60
CA SER A 64 0.29 14.53 11.89
C SER A 64 1.72 15.00 11.64
N ASN A 65 2.69 14.08 11.57
CA ASN A 65 4.10 14.37 11.28
C ASN A 65 4.45 14.20 9.79
N ASN A 66 3.44 14.14 8.90
CA ASN A 66 3.59 13.89 7.47
C ASN A 66 4.27 12.55 7.13
N LYS A 67 4.31 11.59 8.06
CA LYS A 67 4.87 10.25 7.83
C LYS A 67 3.76 9.27 7.50
N VAL A 68 3.97 8.42 6.50
CA VAL A 68 3.05 7.33 6.15
C VAL A 68 2.91 6.40 7.36
N SER A 69 1.69 6.25 7.87
CA SER A 69 1.38 5.45 9.06
C SER A 69 0.49 4.26 8.77
N SER A 70 -0.25 4.30 7.67
CA SER A 70 -1.18 3.23 7.28
C SER A 70 -1.53 3.32 5.81
N PHE A 71 -2.19 2.29 5.30
CA PHE A 71 -3.00 2.38 4.09
C PHE A 71 -4.42 1.89 4.34
N GLU A 72 -5.34 2.36 3.52
CA GLU A 72 -6.69 1.81 3.39
C GLU A 72 -6.73 0.92 2.15
N LEU A 73 -7.12 -0.34 2.34
CA LEU A 73 -7.34 -1.32 1.29
C LEU A 73 -8.83 -1.41 1.02
N THR A 74 -9.27 -0.97 -0.16
CA THR A 74 -10.65 -1.12 -0.62
C THR A 74 -10.73 -2.31 -1.57
N LEU A 75 -11.47 -3.34 -1.15
CA LEU A 75 -11.87 -4.50 -1.92
C LEU A 75 -13.32 -4.31 -2.40
N PRO A 76 -13.83 -5.12 -3.34
CA PRO A 76 -15.21 -5.01 -3.81
C PRO A 76 -16.25 -5.09 -2.67
N ASP A 77 -16.01 -5.98 -1.70
CA ASP A 77 -16.97 -6.30 -0.65
C ASP A 77 -16.52 -5.82 0.75
N ALA A 78 -15.34 -5.21 0.86
CA ALA A 78 -14.75 -4.87 2.17
C ALA A 78 -13.79 -3.69 2.10
N LYS A 79 -13.60 -3.04 3.26
CA LYS A 79 -12.52 -2.08 3.48
C LYS A 79 -11.72 -2.49 4.70
N LEU A 80 -10.41 -2.51 4.54
CA LEU A 80 -9.45 -2.92 5.57
C LEU A 80 -8.40 -1.84 5.75
N VAL A 81 -7.82 -1.76 6.94
CA VAL A 81 -6.74 -0.81 7.24
C VAL A 81 -5.47 -1.60 7.55
N GLY A 82 -4.41 -1.33 6.79
CA GLY A 82 -3.07 -1.83 7.07
C GLY A 82 -2.29 -0.78 7.85
N LYS A 83 -1.91 -1.06 9.09
CA LYS A 83 -1.05 -0.16 9.88
C LYS A 83 0.41 -0.46 9.61
N LYS A 84 1.20 0.56 9.31
CA LYS A 84 2.65 0.41 9.12
C LYS A 84 3.29 0.04 10.46
N VAL A 85 4.16 -0.97 10.46
CA VAL A 85 4.83 -1.47 11.68
C VAL A 85 6.35 -1.31 11.66
N ASP A 86 6.88 -0.64 10.64
CA ASP A 86 8.29 -0.29 10.49
C ASP A 86 8.59 1.16 10.91
#